data_AF-A0A963B8D7-F1
#
_entry.id   AF-A0A963B8D7-F1
#
_cell.length_a   1.000
_cell.length_b   1.000
_cell.length_c   1.000
_cell.angle_alpha   90.00
_cell.angle_beta   90.00
_cell.angle_gamma   90.00
#
_symmetry.space_group_name_H-M   'P 1'
#
loop_
_entity.id
_entity.type
_entity.pdbx_description
1 polymer ?
#
loop_
_entity_poly.entity_id
_entity_poly.type
_entity_poly.pdbx_seq_one_letter_code
_entity_poly.pdbx_strand_id
1 'polypeptide(L)'
;MAIKLEDYEFYLEDTAPEIRDVLEGTFSEAAHVMSPAGLQNYLEGARGLSNLRRGKDLVISYLQVMPLVTKECGEDIITDCIAAAMKLSSMTSGEVIALLFNSLPTAARRLGDAELLRGYLTLIHQLSATAARGLRPMLSHIDELLSKLTLSGLRRWANFGAQAYRRDFQNLTAYFSLESKDSQAMLQKERRGTLFIDTQRKLNFYLRALWGRDFFLRPTGADFTDFKPYIQQHIVHMPDAVDAIGEITGLELYRATSAHMAAHICYTRRRISAEQLSPAQMFFIGLVEDARIEYKAIKEFPGLKKLWRSLLLIEHNTPAEHQTIPLLEQFALLLLDSSERSDDDELNALAHRFHADIEQRQDDNRLSWNLGVDLFNLLSARKEVPSLRILDRIR
;
A
#
# COMPACT_ATOMS: atom_id res chain seq x y z
N MET A 1 23.04 -20.64 -15.07
CA MET A 1 22.82 -21.51 -16.24
C MET A 1 22.17 -20.63 -17.30
N ALA A 2 22.76 -20.50 -18.49
CA ALA A 2 22.15 -19.68 -19.54
C ALA A 2 20.93 -20.45 -20.08
N ILE A 3 19.73 -19.89 -19.87
CA ILE A 3 18.48 -20.44 -20.38
C ILE A 3 18.41 -20.05 -21.86
N LYS A 4 18.29 -21.03 -22.77
CA LYS A 4 18.22 -20.76 -24.20
C LYS A 4 16.79 -20.92 -24.72
N LEU A 5 16.39 -20.08 -25.67
CA LEU A 5 15.08 -20.20 -26.32
C LEU A 5 14.92 -21.56 -27.03
N GLU A 6 16.04 -22.12 -27.52
CA GLU A 6 16.17 -23.47 -28.07
C GLU A 6 15.60 -24.56 -27.13
N ASP A 7 15.75 -24.38 -25.82
CA ASP A 7 15.24 -25.33 -24.81
C ASP A 7 13.71 -25.34 -24.73
N TYR A 8 13.04 -24.40 -25.40
CA TYR A 8 11.60 -24.18 -25.40
C TYR A 8 10.98 -24.21 -26.81
N GLU A 9 11.68 -24.75 -27.81
CA GLU A 9 11.20 -24.82 -29.21
C GLU A 9 9.80 -25.46 -29.37
N PHE A 10 9.47 -26.44 -28.52
CA PHE A 10 8.14 -27.06 -28.49
C PHE A 10 6.99 -26.06 -28.25
N TYR A 11 7.25 -24.93 -27.57
CA TYR A 11 6.25 -23.87 -27.37
C TYR A 11 6.03 -23.03 -28.63
N LEU A 12 6.96 -23.09 -29.60
CA LEU A 12 6.96 -22.31 -30.84
C LEU A 12 6.45 -23.09 -32.06
N GLU A 13 6.35 -24.42 -32.00
CA GLU A 13 6.04 -25.28 -33.15
C GLU A 13 4.71 -24.93 -33.84
N ASP A 14 3.66 -24.62 -33.08
CA ASP A 14 2.30 -24.38 -33.59
C ASP A 14 1.88 -22.89 -33.61
N THR A 15 2.81 -21.96 -33.35
CA THR A 15 2.48 -20.51 -33.28
C THR A 15 2.65 -19.80 -34.61
N ALA A 16 1.83 -18.76 -34.85
CA ALA A 16 1.94 -17.93 -36.03
C ALA A 16 3.33 -17.26 -36.12
N PRO A 17 3.92 -17.07 -37.32
CA PRO A 17 5.25 -16.49 -37.47
C PRO A 17 5.43 -15.16 -36.73
N GLU A 18 4.42 -14.30 -36.72
CA GLU A 18 4.52 -13.00 -36.04
C GLU A 18 4.61 -13.13 -34.50
N ILE A 19 4.03 -14.19 -33.92
CA ILE A 19 4.13 -14.48 -32.48
C ILE A 19 5.55 -14.95 -32.15
N ARG A 20 6.17 -15.73 -33.04
CA ARG A 20 7.54 -16.21 -32.89
C ARG A 20 8.54 -15.06 -32.90
N ASP A 21 8.43 -14.16 -33.88
CA ASP A 21 9.30 -12.99 -33.98
C ASP A 21 9.22 -12.11 -32.72
N VAL A 22 8.02 -11.93 -32.18
CA VAL A 22 7.80 -11.19 -30.92
C VAL A 22 8.42 -11.92 -29.74
N LEU A 23 8.24 -13.25 -29.64
CA LEU A 23 8.83 -14.03 -28.55
C LEU A 23 10.35 -13.95 -28.58
N GLU A 24 10.98 -14.11 -29.75
CA GLU A 24 12.43 -13.97 -29.92
C GLU A 24 12.93 -12.60 -29.45
N GLY A 25 12.17 -11.54 -29.77
CA GLY A 25 12.45 -10.17 -29.33
C GLY A 25 12.30 -9.93 -27.83
N THR A 26 11.35 -10.58 -27.14
CA THR A 26 11.05 -10.33 -25.72
C THR A 26 11.68 -11.34 -24.76
N PHE A 27 12.11 -12.51 -25.25
CA PHE A 27 12.58 -13.61 -24.41
C PHE A 27 13.80 -13.24 -23.56
N SER A 28 14.75 -12.48 -24.13
CA SER A 28 15.92 -12.05 -23.37
C SER A 28 15.53 -11.18 -22.17
N GLU A 29 14.56 -10.28 -22.32
CA GLU A 29 14.07 -9.45 -21.22
C GLU A 29 13.31 -10.29 -20.19
N ALA A 30 12.46 -11.22 -20.66
CA ALA A 30 11.76 -12.17 -19.79
C ALA A 30 12.75 -12.98 -18.94
N ALA A 31 13.80 -13.52 -19.56
CA ALA A 31 14.80 -14.34 -18.87
C ALA A 31 15.67 -13.56 -17.87
N HIS A 32 15.73 -12.23 -17.98
CA HIS A 32 16.41 -11.39 -17.00
C HIS A 32 15.59 -11.13 -15.73
N VAL A 33 14.26 -11.19 -15.80
CA VAL A 33 13.36 -10.83 -14.70
C VAL A 33 12.58 -12.01 -14.13
N MET A 34 12.60 -13.16 -14.80
CA MET A 34 11.91 -14.38 -14.40
C MET A 34 12.90 -15.48 -14.02
N SER A 35 12.52 -16.32 -13.06
CA SER A 35 13.16 -17.60 -12.78
C SER A 35 12.88 -18.61 -13.89
N PRO A 36 13.57 -19.78 -13.92
CA PRO A 36 13.21 -20.86 -14.86
C PRO A 36 11.75 -21.30 -14.76
N ALA A 37 11.18 -21.31 -13.55
CA ALA A 37 9.77 -21.63 -13.33
C ALA A 37 8.85 -20.50 -13.83
N GLY A 38 9.24 -19.24 -13.61
CA GLY A 38 8.54 -18.07 -14.15
C GLY A 38 8.50 -18.07 -15.68
N LEU A 39 9.63 -18.36 -16.33
CA LEU A 39 9.72 -18.50 -17.79
C LEU A 39 8.84 -19.62 -18.33
N GLN A 40 8.81 -20.77 -17.65
CA GLN A 40 7.93 -21.88 -18.03
C GLN A 40 6.46 -21.46 -17.96
N ASN A 41 6.02 -20.83 -16.85
CA ASN A 41 4.66 -20.32 -16.71
C ASN A 41 4.32 -19.26 -17.76
N TYR A 42 5.29 -18.43 -18.12
CA TYR A 42 5.16 -17.41 -19.16
C TYR A 42 4.89 -18.05 -20.54
N LEU A 43 5.69 -19.03 -20.93
CA LEU A 43 5.54 -19.71 -22.22
C LEU A 43 4.29 -20.60 -22.29
N GLU A 44 3.96 -21.30 -21.20
CA GLU A 44 2.72 -22.05 -21.07
C GLU A 44 1.49 -21.15 -21.16
N GLY A 45 1.57 -19.94 -20.58
CA GLY A 45 0.56 -18.90 -20.71
C GLY A 45 0.32 -18.48 -22.15
N ALA A 46 1.39 -18.17 -22.89
CA ALA A 46 1.30 -17.79 -24.30
C ALA A 46 0.66 -18.90 -25.16
N ARG A 47 1.04 -20.16 -24.90
CA ARG A 47 0.45 -21.33 -25.56
C ARG A 47 -1.02 -21.49 -25.21
N GLY A 48 -1.37 -21.37 -23.93
CA GLY A 48 -2.76 -21.42 -23.46
C GLY A 48 -3.63 -20.35 -24.11
N LEU A 49 -3.14 -19.12 -24.19
CA LEU A 49 -3.83 -18.00 -24.85
C LEU A 49 -3.98 -18.23 -26.36
N SER A 50 -2.98 -18.80 -27.02
CA SER A 50 -3.05 -19.16 -28.45
C SER A 50 -4.18 -20.16 -28.73
N ASN A 51 -4.36 -21.14 -27.83
CA ASN A 51 -5.42 -22.15 -27.93
C ASN A 51 -6.85 -21.58 -27.81
N LEU A 52 -7.02 -20.36 -27.28
CA LEU A 52 -8.32 -19.69 -27.25
C LEU A 52 -8.81 -19.28 -28.65
N ARG A 53 -7.93 -19.22 -29.65
CA ARG A 53 -8.24 -18.78 -31.03
C ARG A 53 -8.94 -17.41 -31.08
N ARG A 54 -8.51 -16.49 -30.21
CA ARG A 54 -9.09 -15.14 -30.02
C ARG A 54 -8.29 -14.02 -30.73
N GLY A 55 -7.49 -14.39 -31.72
CA GLY A 55 -6.63 -13.46 -32.47
C GLY A 55 -5.19 -13.44 -31.94
N LYS A 56 -4.24 -13.14 -32.84
CA LYS A 56 -2.80 -13.13 -32.54
C LYS A 56 -2.39 -11.98 -31.61
N ASP A 57 -3.06 -10.84 -31.72
CA ASP A 57 -2.76 -9.63 -30.94
C ASP A 57 -2.85 -9.85 -29.43
N LEU A 58 -3.73 -10.76 -28.99
CA LEU A 58 -3.84 -11.17 -27.59
C LEU A 58 -2.54 -11.78 -27.07
N VAL A 59 -1.99 -12.74 -27.83
CA VAL A 59 -0.77 -13.47 -27.45
C VAL A 59 0.44 -12.56 -27.55
N ILE A 60 0.50 -11.74 -28.60
CA ILE A 60 1.56 -10.73 -28.78
C ILE A 60 1.56 -9.74 -27.61
N SER A 61 0.39 -9.19 -27.25
CA SER A 61 0.28 -8.25 -26.13
C SER A 61 0.77 -8.90 -24.84
N TYR A 62 0.36 -10.13 -24.55
CA TYR A 62 0.83 -10.89 -23.39
C TYR A 62 2.36 -11.03 -23.38
N LEU A 63 2.96 -11.51 -24.48
CA LEU A 63 4.40 -11.73 -24.57
C LEU A 63 5.20 -10.43 -24.38
N GLN A 64 4.69 -9.31 -24.87
CA GLN A 64 5.36 -8.02 -24.75
C GLN A 64 5.26 -7.43 -23.34
N VAL A 65 4.11 -7.57 -22.68
CA VAL A 65 3.85 -6.86 -21.42
C VAL A 65 4.29 -7.61 -20.18
N MET A 66 4.27 -8.95 -20.19
CA MET A 66 4.49 -9.72 -18.96
C MET A 66 5.87 -9.52 -18.33
N PRO A 67 6.99 -9.42 -19.08
CA PRO A 67 8.29 -9.09 -18.46
C PRO A 67 8.27 -7.77 -17.69
N LEU A 68 7.59 -6.75 -18.23
CA LEU A 68 7.42 -5.45 -17.59
C LEU A 68 6.59 -5.55 -16.30
N VAL A 69 5.53 -6.36 -16.33
CA VAL A 69 4.66 -6.58 -15.16
C VAL A 69 5.39 -7.37 -14.07
N THR A 70 6.10 -8.42 -14.44
CA THR A 70 6.90 -9.24 -13.51
C THR A 70 8.01 -8.45 -12.85
N LYS A 71 8.64 -7.52 -13.57
CA LYS A 71 9.67 -6.64 -12.99
C LYS A 71 9.14 -5.79 -11.83
N GLU A 72 7.89 -5.35 -11.89
CA GLU A 72 7.29 -4.47 -10.88
C GLU A 72 6.61 -5.27 -9.74
N CYS A 73 5.92 -6.37 -10.06
CA CYS A 73 5.07 -7.10 -9.10
C CYS A 73 5.60 -8.50 -8.72
N GLY A 74 6.65 -9.00 -9.36
CA GLY A 74 7.15 -10.37 -9.19
C GLY A 74 6.49 -11.39 -10.12
N GLU A 75 7.09 -12.57 -10.23
CA GLU A 75 6.71 -13.59 -11.23
C GLU A 75 5.43 -14.36 -10.91
N ASP A 76 5.02 -14.40 -9.65
CA ASP A 76 3.79 -15.11 -9.22
C ASP A 76 2.54 -14.58 -9.95
N ILE A 77 2.55 -13.29 -10.35
CA ILE A 77 1.44 -12.65 -11.04
C ILE A 77 1.19 -13.20 -12.45
N ILE A 78 2.17 -13.90 -13.06
CA ILE A 78 2.03 -14.44 -14.41
C ILE A 78 0.82 -15.34 -14.50
N THR A 79 0.67 -16.25 -13.53
CA THR A 79 -0.44 -17.20 -13.48
C THR A 79 -1.78 -16.52 -13.21
N ASP A 80 -1.79 -15.49 -12.36
CA ASP A 80 -2.98 -14.67 -12.08
C ASP A 80 -3.48 -13.93 -13.33
N CYS A 81 -2.56 -13.35 -14.12
CA CYS A 81 -2.89 -12.65 -15.37
C CYS A 81 -3.46 -13.61 -16.42
N ILE A 82 -2.87 -14.80 -16.57
CA ILE A 82 -3.40 -15.85 -17.47
C ILE A 82 -4.80 -16.26 -17.01
N ALA A 83 -4.98 -16.55 -15.72
CA ALA A 83 -6.27 -16.95 -15.16
C ALA A 83 -7.34 -15.86 -15.35
N ALA A 84 -6.98 -14.59 -15.20
CA ALA A 84 -7.88 -13.47 -15.46
C ALA A 84 -8.31 -13.40 -16.94
N ALA A 85 -7.36 -13.56 -17.88
CA ALA A 85 -7.66 -13.62 -19.30
C ALA A 85 -8.58 -14.79 -19.66
N MET A 86 -8.35 -15.98 -19.09
CA MET A 86 -9.18 -17.16 -19.28
C MET A 86 -10.61 -16.91 -18.80
N LYS A 87 -10.78 -16.32 -17.61
CA LYS A 87 -12.10 -15.95 -17.06
C LYS A 87 -12.82 -14.95 -17.96
N LEU A 88 -12.10 -13.99 -18.55
CA LEU A 88 -12.69 -12.97 -19.44
C LEU A 88 -13.04 -13.49 -20.84
N SER A 89 -12.40 -14.56 -21.31
CA SER A 89 -12.64 -15.09 -22.66
C SER A 89 -14.06 -15.59 -22.91
N SER A 90 -14.79 -15.96 -21.86
CA SER A 90 -16.21 -16.35 -21.94
C SER A 90 -17.15 -15.14 -21.94
N MET A 91 -16.66 -13.94 -21.60
CA MET A 91 -17.48 -12.76 -21.34
C MET A 91 -17.23 -11.60 -22.32
N THR A 92 -16.06 -11.57 -22.96
CA THR A 92 -15.59 -10.43 -23.76
C THR A 92 -14.88 -10.87 -25.05
N SER A 93 -14.56 -9.93 -25.93
CA SER A 93 -13.80 -10.20 -27.17
C SER A 93 -12.29 -10.32 -26.90
N GLY A 94 -11.55 -10.95 -27.82
CA GLY A 94 -10.09 -11.03 -27.73
C GLY A 94 -9.41 -9.66 -27.69
N GLU A 95 -9.99 -8.66 -28.37
CA GLU A 95 -9.54 -7.27 -28.36
C GLU A 95 -9.61 -6.64 -26.97
N VAL A 96 -10.67 -6.92 -26.19
CA VAL A 96 -10.79 -6.41 -24.81
C VAL A 96 -9.75 -7.06 -23.89
N ILE A 97 -9.44 -8.33 -24.09
CA ILE A 97 -8.40 -9.02 -23.32
C ILE A 97 -7.01 -8.50 -23.71
N ALA A 98 -6.77 -8.20 -24.99
CA ALA A 98 -5.55 -7.53 -25.43
C ALA A 98 -5.41 -6.14 -24.78
N LEU A 99 -6.50 -5.35 -24.70
CA LEU A 99 -6.52 -4.07 -23.98
C LEU A 99 -6.23 -4.24 -22.48
N LEU A 100 -6.76 -5.29 -21.84
CA LEU A 100 -6.39 -5.63 -20.47
C LEU A 100 -4.87 -5.84 -20.38
N PHE A 101 -4.27 -6.69 -21.22
CA PHE A 101 -2.83 -6.92 -21.19
C PHE A 101 -2.04 -5.62 -21.38
N ASN A 102 -2.43 -4.81 -22.35
CA ASN A 102 -1.80 -3.51 -22.61
C ASN A 102 -1.93 -2.52 -21.45
N SER A 103 -2.94 -2.65 -20.60
CA SER A 103 -3.07 -1.86 -19.37
C SER A 103 -2.17 -2.32 -18.22
N LEU A 104 -1.73 -3.58 -18.22
CA LEU A 104 -1.03 -4.18 -17.08
C LEU A 104 0.31 -3.50 -16.76
N PRO A 105 1.17 -3.09 -17.72
CA PRO A 105 2.41 -2.39 -17.38
C PRO A 105 2.18 -1.08 -16.62
N THR A 106 1.12 -0.34 -16.96
CA THR A 106 0.77 0.86 -16.20
C THR A 106 0.18 0.50 -14.85
N ALA A 107 -0.72 -0.49 -14.78
CA ALA A 107 -1.27 -0.95 -13.51
C ALA A 107 -0.19 -1.46 -12.55
N ALA A 108 0.74 -2.28 -13.04
CA ALA A 108 1.86 -2.81 -12.26
C ALA A 108 2.76 -1.69 -11.73
N ARG A 109 3.16 -0.72 -12.58
CA ARG A 109 3.97 0.43 -12.15
C ARG A 109 3.25 1.35 -11.16
N ARG A 110 1.93 1.54 -11.29
CA ARG A 110 1.16 2.46 -10.44
C ARG A 110 0.74 1.84 -9.12
N LEU A 111 0.49 0.53 -9.12
CA LEU A 111 0.09 -0.21 -7.93
C LEU A 111 1.30 -0.74 -7.15
N GLY A 112 2.37 -1.14 -7.83
CA GLY A 112 3.66 -1.48 -7.21
C GLY A 112 3.67 -2.71 -6.29
N ASP A 113 2.61 -3.53 -6.30
CA ASP A 113 2.51 -4.77 -5.51
C ASP A 113 1.57 -5.80 -6.17
N ALA A 114 1.89 -7.09 -6.02
CA ALA A 114 1.14 -8.19 -6.61
C ALA A 114 -0.30 -8.31 -6.08
N GLU A 115 -0.53 -8.10 -4.78
CA GLU A 115 -1.89 -8.19 -4.20
C GLU A 115 -2.79 -7.08 -4.74
N LEU A 116 -2.26 -5.87 -4.90
CA LEU A 116 -2.99 -4.78 -5.53
C LEU A 116 -3.30 -5.09 -7.00
N LEU A 117 -2.35 -5.66 -7.73
CA LEU A 117 -2.58 -6.06 -9.12
C LEU A 117 -3.64 -7.19 -9.23
N ARG A 118 -3.65 -8.16 -8.30
CA ARG A 118 -4.76 -9.15 -8.19
C ARG A 118 -6.10 -8.48 -7.92
N GLY A 119 -6.12 -7.47 -7.05
CA GLY A 119 -7.31 -6.68 -6.77
C GLY A 119 -7.82 -5.91 -8.00
N TYR A 120 -6.92 -5.43 -8.85
CA TYR A 120 -7.22 -4.81 -10.15
C TYR A 120 -7.81 -5.81 -11.15
N LEU A 121 -7.19 -6.99 -11.31
CA LEU A 121 -7.73 -8.06 -12.15
C LEU A 121 -9.14 -8.48 -11.71
N THR A 122 -9.35 -8.55 -10.39
CA THR A 122 -10.66 -8.85 -9.80
C THR A 122 -11.70 -7.76 -10.13
N LEU A 123 -11.32 -6.48 -10.06
CA LEU A 123 -12.20 -5.37 -10.44
C LEU A 123 -12.61 -5.46 -11.91
N ILE A 124 -11.67 -5.73 -12.81
CA ILE A 124 -11.97 -5.89 -14.24
C ILE A 124 -12.93 -7.04 -14.49
N HIS A 125 -12.70 -8.18 -13.82
CA HIS A 125 -13.60 -9.31 -13.92
C HIS A 125 -15.03 -8.94 -13.45
N GLN A 126 -15.16 -8.24 -12.32
CA GLN A 126 -16.47 -7.77 -11.83
C GLN A 126 -17.16 -6.81 -12.81
N LEU A 127 -16.42 -5.88 -13.41
CA LEU A 127 -16.94 -4.93 -14.39
C LEU A 127 -17.32 -5.61 -15.71
N SER A 128 -16.65 -6.69 -16.09
CA SER A 128 -17.03 -7.48 -17.27
C SER A 128 -18.42 -8.10 -17.12
N ALA A 129 -18.86 -8.42 -15.90
CA ALA A 129 -20.21 -8.93 -15.63
C ALA A 129 -21.27 -7.82 -15.53
N THR A 130 -20.90 -6.66 -14.98
CA THR A 130 -21.86 -5.64 -14.56
C THR A 130 -21.94 -4.42 -15.48
N ALA A 131 -20.87 -4.12 -16.21
CA ALA A 131 -20.71 -2.93 -17.05
C ALA A 131 -19.80 -3.20 -18.27
N ALA A 132 -19.97 -4.33 -18.96
CA ALA A 132 -19.09 -4.77 -20.06
C ALA A 132 -18.82 -3.69 -21.14
N ARG A 133 -19.83 -2.87 -21.47
CA ARG A 133 -19.70 -1.77 -22.45
C ARG A 133 -18.78 -0.64 -21.99
N GLY A 134 -18.65 -0.44 -20.68
CA GLY A 134 -17.75 0.55 -20.09
C GLY A 134 -16.30 0.07 -20.00
N LEU A 135 -16.04 -1.24 -20.14
CA LEU A 135 -14.71 -1.81 -19.92
C LEU A 135 -13.68 -1.31 -20.94
N ARG A 136 -14.01 -1.34 -22.24
CA ARG A 136 -13.11 -0.84 -23.29
C ARG A 136 -12.80 0.66 -23.12
N PRO A 137 -13.78 1.57 -22.98
CA PRO A 137 -13.53 2.98 -22.66
C PRO A 137 -12.62 3.16 -21.44
N MET A 138 -12.90 2.46 -20.34
CA MET A 138 -12.11 2.56 -19.12
C MET A 138 -10.65 2.16 -19.35
N LEU A 139 -10.40 1.04 -20.04
CA LEU A 139 -9.05 0.55 -20.33
C LEU A 139 -8.27 1.52 -21.21
N SER A 140 -8.93 2.23 -22.14
CA SER A 140 -8.29 3.29 -22.93
C SER A 140 -7.85 4.50 -22.10
N HIS A 141 -8.45 4.71 -20.93
CA HIS A 141 -8.14 5.83 -20.01
C HIS A 141 -7.44 5.37 -18.73
N ILE A 142 -7.00 4.12 -18.65
CA ILE A 142 -6.48 3.54 -17.41
C ILE A 142 -5.24 4.26 -16.90
N ASP A 143 -4.38 4.74 -17.80
CA ASP A 143 -3.19 5.51 -17.46
C ASP A 143 -3.54 6.81 -16.73
N GLU A 144 -4.58 7.51 -17.21
CA GLU A 144 -5.07 8.72 -16.55
C GLU A 144 -5.70 8.39 -15.19
N LEU A 145 -6.55 7.37 -15.14
CA LEU A 145 -7.23 6.95 -13.92
C LEU A 145 -6.23 6.57 -12.81
N LEU A 146 -5.27 5.69 -13.11
CA LEU A 146 -4.26 5.22 -12.15
C LEU A 146 -3.17 6.25 -11.85
N SER A 147 -3.07 7.34 -12.62
CA SER A 147 -2.22 8.49 -12.26
C SER A 147 -2.83 9.37 -11.16
N LYS A 148 -4.14 9.22 -10.89
CA LYS A 148 -4.89 10.06 -9.96
C LYS A 148 -5.54 9.26 -8.83
N LEU A 149 -5.84 7.99 -9.06
CA LEU A 149 -6.59 7.15 -8.14
C LEU A 149 -5.74 6.01 -7.61
N THR A 150 -5.94 5.69 -6.33
CA THR A 150 -5.57 4.38 -5.78
C THR A 150 -6.46 3.29 -6.35
N LEU A 151 -6.12 2.02 -6.10
CA LEU A 151 -6.99 0.91 -6.51
C LEU A 151 -8.39 1.01 -5.88
N SER A 152 -8.47 1.40 -4.60
CA SER A 152 -9.75 1.56 -3.91
C SER A 152 -10.55 2.74 -4.48
N GLY A 153 -9.88 3.84 -4.86
CA GLY A 153 -10.48 4.97 -5.57
C GLY A 153 -11.03 4.57 -6.95
N LEU A 154 -10.24 3.83 -7.74
CA LEU A 154 -10.69 3.30 -9.04
C LEU A 154 -11.90 2.38 -8.89
N ARG A 155 -11.90 1.51 -7.87
CA ARG A 155 -13.03 0.63 -7.56
C ARG A 155 -14.30 1.42 -7.25
N ARG A 156 -14.23 2.46 -6.41
CA ARG A 156 -15.38 3.30 -6.06
C ARG A 156 -15.90 4.10 -7.25
N TRP A 157 -15.00 4.67 -8.05
CA TRP A 157 -15.34 5.36 -9.30
C TRP A 157 -16.06 4.41 -10.28
N ALA A 158 -15.47 3.24 -10.56
CA ALA A 158 -16.04 2.30 -11.52
C ALA A 158 -17.40 1.73 -11.06
N ASN A 159 -17.52 1.38 -9.77
CA ASN A 159 -18.77 0.87 -9.21
C ASN A 159 -19.89 1.91 -9.25
N PHE A 160 -19.57 3.18 -8.99
CA PHE A 160 -20.55 4.27 -9.12
C PHE A 160 -21.08 4.36 -10.56
N GLY A 161 -20.19 4.43 -11.56
CA GLY A 161 -20.60 4.50 -12.96
C GLY A 161 -21.45 3.30 -13.39
N ALA A 162 -21.01 2.08 -13.03
CA ALA A 162 -21.72 0.85 -13.33
C ALA A 162 -23.13 0.79 -12.69
N GLN A 163 -23.29 1.35 -11.49
CA GLN A 163 -24.57 1.38 -10.80
C GLN A 163 -25.48 2.49 -11.33
N ALA A 164 -24.96 3.71 -11.51
CA ALA A 164 -25.72 4.88 -11.91
C ALA A 164 -26.31 4.73 -13.32
N TYR A 165 -25.56 4.16 -14.27
CA TYR A 165 -25.97 4.04 -15.67
C TYR A 165 -26.22 2.61 -16.12
N ARG A 166 -26.56 1.69 -15.19
CA ARG A 166 -26.78 0.27 -15.48
C ARG A 166 -27.73 0.00 -16.65
N ARG A 167 -28.72 0.86 -16.85
CA ARG A 167 -29.75 0.75 -17.90
C ARG A 167 -29.58 1.76 -19.04
N ASP A 168 -28.62 2.67 -18.94
CA ASP A 168 -28.37 3.73 -19.91
C ASP A 168 -26.98 3.53 -20.52
N PHE A 169 -26.91 2.78 -21.61
CA PHE A 169 -25.64 2.39 -22.21
C PHE A 169 -24.88 3.57 -22.84
N GLN A 170 -25.59 4.62 -23.27
CA GLN A 170 -24.94 5.79 -23.84
C GLN A 170 -24.19 6.56 -22.74
N ASN A 171 -24.86 6.85 -21.62
CA ASN A 171 -24.24 7.53 -20.50
C ASN A 171 -23.23 6.64 -19.75
N LEU A 172 -23.44 5.31 -19.73
CA LEU A 172 -22.43 4.37 -19.23
C LEU A 172 -21.12 4.50 -20.02
N THR A 173 -21.20 4.52 -21.35
CA THR A 173 -20.02 4.68 -22.22
C THR A 173 -19.36 6.03 -21.99
N ALA A 174 -20.13 7.13 -22.01
CA ALA A 174 -19.62 8.47 -21.76
C ALA A 174 -18.97 8.63 -20.37
N TYR A 175 -19.50 7.96 -19.34
CA TYR A 175 -18.91 7.94 -18.01
C TYR A 175 -17.53 7.28 -18.03
N PHE A 176 -17.44 6.06 -18.57
CA PHE A 176 -16.18 5.32 -18.59
C PHE A 176 -15.16 5.88 -19.60
N SER A 177 -15.59 6.71 -20.57
CA SER A 177 -14.72 7.51 -21.45
C SER A 177 -14.22 8.82 -20.82
N LEU A 178 -14.54 9.10 -19.55
CA LEU A 178 -14.23 10.38 -18.89
C LEU A 178 -14.88 11.62 -19.56
N GLU A 179 -15.92 11.43 -20.36
CA GLU A 179 -16.61 12.52 -21.09
C GLU A 179 -17.75 13.14 -20.27
N SER A 180 -18.35 12.37 -19.36
CA SER A 180 -19.45 12.87 -18.54
C SER A 180 -18.97 13.73 -17.37
N LYS A 181 -19.76 14.75 -17.01
CA LYS A 181 -19.50 15.60 -15.84
C LYS A 181 -19.45 14.79 -14.54
N ASP A 182 -20.33 13.79 -14.42
CA ASP A 182 -20.39 12.91 -13.26
C ASP A 182 -19.12 12.05 -13.13
N SER A 183 -18.55 11.62 -14.25
CA SER A 183 -17.28 10.88 -14.28
C SER A 183 -16.11 11.73 -13.78
N GLN A 184 -16.01 12.96 -14.28
CA GLN A 184 -15.00 13.92 -13.84
C GLN A 184 -15.18 14.31 -12.37
N ALA A 185 -16.42 14.54 -11.93
CA ALA A 185 -16.72 14.85 -10.53
C ALA A 185 -16.36 13.69 -9.60
N MET A 186 -16.71 12.46 -9.97
CA MET A 186 -16.36 11.27 -9.18
C MET A 186 -14.84 11.04 -9.17
N LEU A 187 -14.15 11.28 -10.29
CA LEU A 187 -12.69 11.20 -10.36
C LEU A 187 -12.02 12.19 -9.40
N GLN A 188 -12.49 13.44 -9.35
CA GLN A 188 -11.97 14.43 -8.40
C GLN A 188 -12.29 14.08 -6.95
N LYS A 189 -13.49 13.54 -6.69
CA LYS A 189 -13.90 13.10 -5.35
C LYS A 189 -13.05 11.94 -4.83
N GLU A 190 -12.72 10.99 -5.68
CA GLU A 190 -11.96 9.78 -5.30
C GLU A 190 -10.44 9.98 -5.34
N ARG A 191 -9.98 11.11 -5.88
CA ARG A 191 -8.58 11.50 -5.84
C ARG A 191 -8.14 11.70 -4.40
N ARG A 192 -7.22 10.85 -3.94
CA ARG A 192 -6.50 11.02 -2.68
C ARG A 192 -5.25 11.85 -2.92
N GLY A 193 -4.78 12.54 -1.88
CA GLY A 193 -3.73 13.55 -1.95
C GLY A 193 -2.44 13.10 -2.64
N THR A 194 -1.44 12.67 -1.87
CA THR A 194 -0.15 12.22 -2.40
C THR A 194 -0.17 10.71 -2.54
N LEU A 195 0.00 10.19 -3.76
CA LEU A 195 0.12 8.75 -4.00
C LEU A 195 1.49 8.24 -3.53
N PHE A 196 1.50 7.08 -2.90
CA PHE A 196 2.73 6.47 -2.39
C PHE A 196 3.75 6.25 -3.50
N ILE A 197 3.30 5.73 -4.64
CA ILE A 197 4.16 5.34 -5.75
C ILE A 197 4.97 6.52 -6.32
N ASP A 198 4.43 7.73 -6.27
CA ASP A 198 5.11 8.94 -6.73
C ASP A 198 6.21 9.41 -5.76
N THR A 199 6.23 8.89 -4.53
CA THR A 199 7.18 9.26 -3.48
C THR A 199 8.10 8.13 -3.03
N GLN A 200 7.75 6.87 -3.30
CA GLN A 200 8.47 5.67 -2.83
C GLN A 200 9.99 5.75 -3.05
N ARG A 201 10.42 6.11 -4.26
CA ARG A 201 11.85 6.23 -4.58
C ARG A 201 12.55 7.29 -3.73
N LYS A 202 11.89 8.44 -3.48
CA LYS A 202 12.42 9.51 -2.62
C LYS A 202 12.51 9.04 -1.16
N LEU A 203 11.52 8.27 -0.69
CA LEU A 203 11.52 7.69 0.65
C LEU A 203 12.65 6.67 0.83
N ASN A 204 12.89 5.80 -0.15
CA ASN A 204 14.00 4.85 -0.09
C ASN A 204 15.36 5.56 0.04
N PHE A 205 15.60 6.62 -0.74
CA PHE A 205 16.82 7.42 -0.59
C PHE A 205 16.91 8.15 0.74
N TYR A 206 15.77 8.66 1.24
CA TYR A 206 15.69 9.31 2.55
C TYR A 206 16.07 8.35 3.68
N LEU A 207 15.47 7.15 3.72
CA LEU A 207 15.78 6.14 4.74
C LEU A 207 17.22 5.61 4.63
N ARG A 208 17.72 5.42 3.40
CA ARG A 208 19.11 5.03 3.16
C ARG A 208 20.11 6.08 3.62
N ALA A 209 19.77 7.36 3.48
CA ALA A 209 20.60 8.46 3.97
C ALA A 209 20.65 8.50 5.51
N LEU A 210 19.56 8.13 6.19
CA LEU A 210 19.51 8.05 7.65
C LEU A 210 20.30 6.83 8.16
N TRP A 211 19.96 5.61 7.73
CA TRP A 211 20.48 4.38 8.35
C TRP A 211 21.53 3.63 7.52
N GLY A 212 21.95 4.15 6.37
CA GLY A 212 23.00 3.54 5.54
C GLY A 212 22.65 2.17 4.95
N ARG A 213 21.35 1.81 4.91
CA ARG A 213 20.85 0.52 4.43
C ARG A 213 19.56 0.68 3.62
N ASP A 214 19.25 -0.33 2.83
CA ASP A 214 17.99 -0.38 2.08
C ASP A 214 16.83 -0.85 2.97
N PHE A 215 15.64 -0.30 2.70
CA PHE A 215 14.37 -0.68 3.30
C PHE A 215 13.39 -1.04 2.19
N PHE A 216 12.55 -2.05 2.45
CA PHE A 216 11.55 -2.50 1.49
C PHE A 216 10.21 -1.88 1.87
N LEU A 217 9.81 -0.83 1.15
CA LEU A 217 8.52 -0.18 1.33
C LEU A 217 7.53 -0.65 0.26
N ARG A 218 6.34 -1.07 0.66
CA ARG A 218 5.28 -1.50 -0.27
C ARG A 218 3.97 -0.75 -0.01
N PRO A 219 3.24 -0.34 -1.06
CA PRO A 219 1.90 0.17 -0.88
C PRO A 219 0.97 -0.97 -0.43
N THR A 220 -0.05 -0.64 0.33
CA THR A 220 -1.13 -1.55 0.66
C THR A 220 -2.44 -0.80 0.53
N GLY A 221 -3.41 -1.46 -0.08
CA GLY A 221 -4.70 -0.86 -0.40
C GLY A 221 -5.41 -0.50 0.88
N ALA A 222 -5.60 0.80 1.11
CA ALA A 222 -6.52 1.27 2.12
C ALA A 222 -7.95 1.12 1.57
N ASP A 223 -8.50 -0.09 1.61
CA ASP A 223 -9.94 -0.30 1.39
C ASP A 223 -10.79 0.30 2.51
N PHE A 224 -10.14 0.69 3.63
CA PHE A 224 -10.74 1.29 4.80
C PHE A 224 -10.03 2.59 5.17
N THR A 225 -10.78 3.54 5.75
CA THR A 225 -10.26 4.81 6.31
C THR A 225 -9.30 4.62 7.48
N ASP A 226 -9.18 3.39 8.00
CA ASP A 226 -8.51 3.08 9.27
C ASP A 226 -7.20 2.30 9.04
N PHE A 227 -6.56 2.47 7.87
CA PHE A 227 -5.31 1.77 7.57
C PHE A 227 -4.19 2.21 8.51
N LYS A 228 -3.54 1.23 9.17
CA LYS A 228 -2.33 1.44 9.96
C LYS A 228 -1.12 0.84 9.24
N PRO A 229 -0.03 1.61 9.07
CA PRO A 229 1.23 1.07 8.60
C PRO A 229 1.72 -0.06 9.50
N TYR A 230 2.28 -1.11 8.91
CA TYR A 230 2.78 -2.26 9.67
C TYR A 230 4.05 -2.84 9.06
N ILE A 231 4.81 -3.60 9.85
CA ILE A 231 5.99 -4.34 9.38
C ILE A 231 5.67 -5.82 9.35
N GLN A 232 5.90 -6.44 8.19
CA GLN A 232 5.83 -7.89 8.03
C GLN A 232 7.11 -8.37 7.36
N GLN A 233 7.83 -9.31 7.99
CA GLN A 233 9.07 -9.88 7.44
C GLN A 233 10.11 -8.80 7.00
N HIS A 234 10.20 -7.69 7.73
CA HIS A 234 11.04 -6.51 7.42
C HIS A 234 10.60 -5.67 6.21
N ILE A 235 9.43 -5.94 5.65
CA ILE A 235 8.76 -5.09 4.67
C ILE A 235 7.87 -4.12 5.42
N VAL A 236 7.96 -2.84 5.09
CA VAL A 236 7.08 -1.79 5.63
C VAL A 236 5.92 -1.60 4.68
N HIS A 237 4.72 -1.91 5.15
CA HIS A 237 3.47 -1.71 4.43
C HIS A 237 2.94 -0.31 4.71
N MET A 238 2.83 0.49 3.65
CA MET A 238 2.50 1.92 3.69
C MET A 238 1.13 2.16 3.04
N PRO A 239 0.39 3.21 3.44
CA PRO A 239 -0.86 3.56 2.77
C PRO A 239 -0.59 3.94 1.31
N ASP A 240 -1.42 3.46 0.39
CA ASP A 240 -1.31 3.71 -1.05
C ASP A 240 -1.50 5.19 -1.44
N ALA A 241 -2.18 5.98 -0.60
CA ALA A 241 -2.21 7.43 -0.66
C ALA A 241 -2.42 8.06 0.72
N VAL A 242 -1.97 9.32 0.87
CA VAL A 242 -2.26 10.14 2.07
C VAL A 242 -2.70 11.55 1.68
N ASP A 243 -3.66 12.08 2.40
CA ASP A 243 -4.09 13.48 2.28
C ASP A 243 -3.17 14.37 3.14
N ALA A 244 -2.88 15.59 2.68
CA ALA A 244 -2.13 16.55 3.49
C ALA A 244 -2.95 16.97 4.71
N ILE A 245 -2.29 17.22 5.84
CA ILE A 245 -2.94 17.65 7.09
C ILE A 245 -2.45 19.06 7.43
N GLY A 246 -3.33 20.05 7.28
CA GLY A 246 -2.94 21.45 7.40
C GLY A 246 -1.83 21.82 6.42
N GLU A 247 -0.70 22.31 6.93
CA GLU A 247 0.49 22.63 6.14
C GLU A 247 1.42 21.42 5.90
N ILE A 248 1.14 20.29 6.55
CA ILE A 248 1.98 19.09 6.45
C ILE A 248 1.63 18.33 5.18
N THR A 249 2.53 18.40 4.21
CA THR A 249 2.36 17.75 2.92
C THR A 249 2.35 16.21 3.05
N GLY A 250 1.73 15.53 2.09
CA GLY A 250 1.75 14.06 2.06
C GLY A 250 3.15 13.44 2.00
N LEU A 251 4.13 14.14 1.42
CA LEU A 251 5.53 13.70 1.45
C LEU A 251 6.10 13.73 2.87
N GLU A 252 5.79 14.76 3.67
CA GLU A 252 6.25 14.84 5.06
C GLU A 252 5.57 13.79 5.93
N LEU A 253 4.28 13.51 5.70
CA LEU A 253 3.58 12.39 6.35
C LEU A 253 4.28 11.06 6.05
N TYR A 254 4.56 10.79 4.77
CA TYR A 254 5.29 9.58 4.40
C TYR A 254 6.70 9.52 5.00
N ARG A 255 7.43 10.64 5.10
CA ARG A 255 8.73 10.70 5.77
C ARG A 255 8.62 10.37 7.25
N ALA A 256 7.64 10.95 7.94
CA ALA A 256 7.42 10.73 9.36
C ALA A 256 7.08 9.27 9.64
N THR A 257 6.10 8.72 8.92
CA THR A 257 5.67 7.33 9.05
C THR A 257 6.80 6.36 8.70
N SER A 258 7.44 6.53 7.53
CA SER A 258 8.49 5.60 7.11
C SER A 258 9.72 5.64 8.01
N ALA A 259 10.10 6.82 8.54
CA ALA A 259 11.17 6.94 9.52
C ALA A 259 10.82 6.24 10.84
N HIS A 260 9.58 6.36 11.31
CA HIS A 260 9.09 5.66 12.50
C HIS A 260 9.17 4.13 12.32
N MET A 261 8.65 3.60 11.21
CA MET A 261 8.70 2.16 10.93
C MET A 261 10.15 1.66 10.75
N ALA A 262 11.00 2.46 10.08
CA ALA A 262 12.42 2.13 9.93
C ALA A 262 13.16 2.12 11.27
N ALA A 263 12.85 3.06 12.17
CA ALA A 263 13.41 3.10 13.52
C ALA A 263 13.08 1.81 14.30
N HIS A 264 11.85 1.29 14.19
CA HIS A 264 11.49 -0.01 14.77
C HIS A 264 12.33 -1.16 14.21
N ILE A 265 12.56 -1.20 12.89
CA ILE A 265 13.44 -2.21 12.27
C ILE A 265 14.88 -2.10 12.79
N CYS A 266 15.37 -0.88 13.02
CA CYS A 266 16.75 -0.63 13.43
C CYS A 266 17.00 -0.83 14.93
N TYR A 267 16.04 -0.49 15.79
CA TYR A 267 16.28 -0.35 17.22
C TYR A 267 15.55 -1.36 18.10
N THR A 268 14.56 -2.08 17.58
CA THR A 268 13.87 -3.15 18.32
C THR A 268 14.72 -4.42 18.35
N ARG A 269 15.34 -4.69 19.51
CA ARG A 269 16.23 -5.85 19.71
C ARG A 269 15.51 -7.11 20.17
N ARG A 270 14.40 -6.95 20.91
CA ARG A 270 13.61 -8.04 21.48
C ARG A 270 12.14 -7.69 21.41
N ARG A 271 11.30 -8.68 21.09
CA ARG A 271 9.85 -8.53 21.15
C ARG A 271 9.41 -8.41 22.62
N ILE A 272 8.42 -7.56 22.87
CA ILE A 272 7.71 -7.54 24.15
C ILE A 272 6.79 -8.77 24.18
N SER A 273 6.82 -9.55 25.25
CA SER A 273 5.92 -10.69 25.40
C SER A 273 4.48 -10.20 25.55
N ALA A 274 3.57 -10.77 24.75
CA ALA A 274 2.14 -10.52 24.85
C ALA A 274 1.44 -11.46 25.86
N GLU A 275 2.16 -12.42 26.44
CA GLU A 275 1.58 -13.36 27.39
C GLU A 275 0.97 -12.62 28.58
N GLN A 276 -0.28 -12.97 28.93
CA GLN A 276 -1.03 -12.41 30.06
C GLN A 276 -1.41 -10.91 29.92
N LEU A 277 -1.20 -10.30 28.76
CA LEU A 277 -1.64 -8.92 28.51
C LEU A 277 -2.99 -8.89 27.80
N SER A 278 -3.86 -7.97 28.24
CA SER A 278 -5.05 -7.60 27.51
C SER A 278 -4.70 -6.75 26.27
N PRO A 279 -5.53 -6.74 25.21
CA PRO A 279 -5.31 -5.89 24.04
C PRO A 279 -5.17 -4.40 24.37
N ALA A 280 -5.91 -3.90 25.37
CA ALA A 280 -5.77 -2.51 25.84
C ALA A 280 -4.39 -2.26 26.46
N GLN A 281 -3.90 -3.15 27.32
CA GLN A 281 -2.54 -3.04 27.87
C GLN A 281 -1.48 -3.07 26.77
N MET A 282 -1.65 -3.94 25.76
CA MET A 282 -0.75 -3.97 24.61
C MET A 282 -0.70 -2.63 23.86
N PHE A 283 -1.84 -1.95 23.71
CA PHE A 283 -1.89 -0.62 23.10
C PHE A 283 -1.07 0.41 23.89
N PHE A 284 -1.28 0.52 25.22
CA PHE A 284 -0.55 1.50 26.03
C PHE A 284 0.95 1.19 26.10
N ILE A 285 1.33 -0.08 26.14
CA ILE A 285 2.73 -0.50 26.04
C ILE A 285 3.31 -0.13 24.67
N GLY A 286 2.55 -0.32 23.59
CA GLY A 286 2.92 0.10 22.24
C GLY A 286 3.18 1.60 22.15
N LEU A 287 2.31 2.43 22.72
CA LEU A 287 2.48 3.89 22.75
C LEU A 287 3.81 4.32 23.38
N VAL A 288 4.19 3.70 24.50
CA VAL A 288 5.48 4.00 25.16
C VAL A 288 6.65 3.40 24.40
N GLU A 289 6.46 2.22 23.78
CA GLU A 289 7.48 1.58 22.94
C GLU A 289 7.82 2.44 21.72
N ASP A 290 6.82 3.04 21.08
CA ASP A 290 6.98 4.00 20.00
C ASP A 290 7.85 5.18 20.47
N ALA A 291 7.53 5.80 21.60
CA ALA A 291 8.33 6.88 22.16
C ALA A 291 9.78 6.46 22.50
N ARG A 292 9.99 5.24 23.01
CA ARG A 292 11.34 4.70 23.29
C ARG A 292 12.16 4.55 22.01
N ILE A 293 11.54 4.05 20.94
CA ILE A 293 12.19 3.85 19.64
C ILE A 293 12.46 5.19 18.96
N GLU A 294 11.51 6.12 19.02
CA GLU A 294 11.66 7.48 18.51
C GLU A 294 12.76 8.25 19.23
N TYR A 295 12.87 8.10 20.56
CA TYR A 295 13.98 8.67 21.34
C TYR A 295 15.34 8.25 20.79
N LYS A 296 15.53 6.96 20.48
CA LYS A 296 16.76 6.44 19.89
C LYS A 296 17.02 7.01 18.50
N ALA A 297 15.97 7.11 17.68
CA ALA A 297 16.08 7.72 16.36
C ALA A 297 16.46 9.21 16.44
N ILE A 298 15.90 9.95 17.40
CA ILE A 298 16.19 11.38 17.61
C ILE A 298 17.62 11.61 18.10
N LYS A 299 18.15 10.71 18.94
CA LYS A 299 19.55 10.74 19.39
C LYS A 299 20.52 10.73 18.21
N GLU A 300 20.27 9.88 17.22
CA GLU A 300 21.08 9.79 16.01
C GLU A 300 20.73 10.89 14.99
N PHE A 301 19.45 11.24 14.87
CA PHE A 301 18.91 12.18 13.88
C PHE A 301 17.99 13.23 14.52
N PRO A 302 18.54 14.31 15.11
CA PRO A 302 17.74 15.30 15.84
C PRO A 302 16.62 15.96 15.03
N GLY A 303 16.76 16.00 13.70
CA GLY A 303 15.72 16.52 12.79
C GLY A 303 14.40 15.76 12.84
N LEU A 304 14.41 14.47 13.20
CA LEU A 304 13.19 13.65 13.33
C LEU A 304 12.27 14.15 14.44
N LYS A 305 12.83 14.74 15.52
CA LYS A 305 12.04 15.31 16.61
C LYS A 305 11.11 16.40 16.07
N LYS A 306 11.63 17.30 15.23
CA LYS A 306 10.84 18.38 14.63
C LYS A 306 9.71 17.82 13.75
N LEU A 307 10.01 16.77 12.97
CA LEU A 307 9.05 16.14 12.07
C LEU A 307 7.88 15.51 12.85
N TRP A 308 8.15 14.61 13.80
CA TRP A 308 7.10 13.97 14.59
C TRP A 308 6.36 14.95 15.51
N ARG A 309 7.08 15.90 16.11
CA ARG A 309 6.48 16.95 16.94
C ARG A 309 5.49 17.80 16.15
N SER A 310 5.73 18.05 14.86
CA SER A 310 4.79 18.80 14.02
C SER A 310 3.46 18.07 13.83
N LEU A 311 3.47 16.73 13.85
CA LEU A 311 2.27 15.91 13.75
C LEU A 311 1.48 15.88 15.07
N LEU A 312 2.18 15.74 16.20
CA LEU A 312 1.55 15.74 17.53
C LEU A 312 0.95 17.09 17.93
N LEU A 313 1.31 18.18 17.24
CA LEU A 313 0.74 19.51 17.44
C LEU A 313 -0.52 19.79 16.62
N ILE A 314 -0.95 18.87 15.75
CA ILE A 314 -2.09 19.11 14.90
C ILE A 314 -3.34 19.28 15.77
N GLU A 315 -4.00 20.43 15.64
CA GLU A 315 -5.28 20.66 16.27
C GLU A 315 -6.40 20.02 15.46
N HIS A 316 -7.24 19.24 16.13
CA HIS A 316 -8.38 18.58 15.51
C HIS A 316 -9.66 19.39 15.68
N ASN A 317 -10.29 19.75 14.56
CA ASN A 317 -11.57 20.49 14.57
C ASN A 317 -12.76 19.66 15.06
N THR A 318 -12.66 18.33 15.00
CA THR A 318 -13.69 17.41 15.47
C THR A 318 -13.39 16.94 16.89
N PRO A 319 -14.40 16.89 17.79
CA PRO A 319 -14.20 16.33 19.12
C PRO A 319 -13.84 14.85 19.01
N ALA A 320 -12.95 14.40 19.89
CA ALA A 320 -12.58 12.99 19.95
C ALA A 320 -13.76 12.14 20.42
N GLU A 321 -13.80 10.87 19.98
CA GLU A 321 -14.86 9.92 20.37
C GLU A 321 -14.84 9.57 21.87
N HIS A 322 -13.71 9.80 22.55
CA HIS A 322 -13.55 9.58 23.99
C HIS A 322 -12.59 10.61 24.59
N GLN A 323 -12.83 11.03 25.85
CA GLN A 323 -12.05 12.07 26.53
C GLN A 323 -10.55 11.73 26.69
N THR A 324 -10.24 10.43 26.73
CA THR A 324 -8.88 9.90 26.87
C THR A 324 -8.04 10.05 25.61
N ILE A 325 -8.65 10.22 24.43
CA ILE A 325 -7.89 10.33 23.19
C ILE A 325 -6.99 11.58 23.18
N PRO A 326 -7.49 12.79 23.49
CA PRO A 326 -6.64 13.97 23.68
C PRO A 326 -5.57 13.79 24.78
N LEU A 327 -5.89 13.05 25.85
CA LEU A 327 -4.91 12.77 26.92
C LEU A 327 -3.74 11.91 26.40
N LEU A 328 -4.02 10.94 25.53
CA LEU A 328 -2.99 10.08 24.94
C LEU A 328 -2.17 10.81 23.87
N GLU A 329 -2.81 11.64 23.05
CA GLU A 329 -2.15 12.55 22.10
C GLU A 329 -1.18 13.49 22.87
N GLN A 330 -1.65 14.10 23.97
CA GLN A 330 -0.82 14.94 24.83
C GLN A 330 0.29 14.15 25.52
N PHE A 331 0.01 12.93 26.01
CA PHE A 331 1.02 12.09 26.65
C PHE A 331 2.13 11.70 25.67
N ALA A 332 1.81 11.38 24.41
CA ALA A 332 2.82 11.14 23.38
C ALA A 332 3.74 12.37 23.18
N LEU A 333 3.17 13.58 23.19
CA LEU A 333 3.94 14.82 23.12
C LEU A 333 4.84 15.01 24.35
N LEU A 334 4.35 14.70 25.56
CA LEU A 334 5.15 14.73 26.79
C LEU A 334 6.34 13.75 26.73
N LEU A 335 6.14 12.56 26.16
CA LEU A 335 7.21 11.58 25.99
C LEU A 335 8.24 12.02 24.93
N LEU A 336 7.78 12.67 23.85
CA LEU A 336 8.65 13.18 22.79
C LEU A 336 9.49 14.39 23.25
N ASP A 337 8.94 15.25 24.10
CA ASP A 337 9.57 16.52 24.46
C ASP A 337 9.47 16.84 25.97
N SER A 338 10.61 16.71 26.65
CA SER A 338 10.73 16.92 28.10
C SER A 338 10.41 18.35 28.60
N SER A 339 10.28 19.34 27.71
CA SER A 339 9.85 20.70 28.08
C SER A 339 8.33 20.88 28.13
N GLU A 340 7.57 19.96 27.54
CA GLU A 340 6.11 20.03 27.47
C GLU A 340 5.49 19.64 28.82
N ARG A 341 4.32 20.21 29.13
CA ARG A 341 3.58 19.94 30.37
C ARG A 341 2.09 19.82 30.06
N SER A 342 1.38 19.00 30.84
CA SER A 342 -0.08 18.94 30.83
C SER A 342 -0.67 19.49 32.13
N ASP A 343 -1.99 19.67 32.15
CA ASP A 343 -2.74 20.00 33.38
C ASP A 343 -2.97 18.77 34.29
N ASP A 344 -2.42 17.60 33.92
CA ASP A 344 -2.58 16.33 34.63
C ASP A 344 -1.26 15.92 35.31
N ASP A 345 -1.19 16.16 36.62
CA ASP A 345 -0.01 15.88 37.44
C ASP A 345 0.42 14.41 37.43
N GLU A 346 -0.53 13.46 37.34
CA GLU A 346 -0.20 12.04 37.31
C GLU A 346 0.42 11.66 35.95
N LEU A 347 -0.09 12.21 34.84
CA LEU A 347 0.53 12.03 33.51
C LEU A 347 1.93 12.70 33.44
N ASN A 348 2.07 13.90 34.00
CA ASN A 348 3.37 14.57 34.11
C ASN A 348 4.37 13.73 34.91
N ALA A 349 3.93 13.08 36.00
CA ALA A 349 4.78 12.18 36.78
C ALA A 349 5.21 10.94 35.99
N LEU A 350 4.31 10.34 35.20
CA LEU A 350 4.66 9.23 34.31
C LEU A 350 5.71 9.65 33.26
N ALA A 351 5.51 10.79 32.60
CA ALA A 351 6.45 11.33 31.61
C ALA A 351 7.81 11.69 32.23
N HIS A 352 7.83 12.24 33.44
CA HIS A 352 9.06 12.51 34.17
C HIS A 352 9.85 11.22 34.45
N ARG A 353 9.18 10.14 34.86
CA ARG A 353 9.84 8.83 35.05
C ARG A 353 10.42 8.29 33.73
N PHE A 354 9.71 8.47 32.62
CA PHE A 354 10.25 8.13 31.30
C PHE A 354 11.56 8.88 31.02
N HIS A 355 11.56 10.21 31.13
CA HIS A 355 12.76 11.02 30.85
C HIS A 355 13.92 10.79 31.82
N ALA A 356 13.63 10.43 33.08
CA ALA A 356 14.66 10.09 34.07
C ALA A 356 15.40 8.77 33.73
N ASP A 357 14.68 7.80 33.18
CA ASP A 357 15.20 6.43 32.95
C ASP A 357 15.66 6.18 31.51
N ILE A 358 15.08 6.87 30.52
CA ILE A 358 15.20 6.52 29.10
C ILE A 358 16.65 6.52 28.59
N GLU A 359 17.51 7.44 29.03
CA GLU A 359 18.91 7.49 28.61
C GLU A 359 19.64 6.16 28.91
N GLN A 360 19.46 5.65 30.13
CA GLN A 360 20.14 4.46 30.62
C GLN A 360 19.45 3.17 30.17
N ARG A 361 18.12 3.23 29.96
CA ARG A 361 17.26 2.07 29.69
C ARG A 361 16.70 2.03 28.26
N GLN A 362 17.19 2.86 27.35
CA GLN A 362 16.74 2.90 25.95
C GLN A 362 16.84 1.54 25.23
N ASP A 363 17.70 0.62 25.67
CA ASP A 363 17.83 -0.74 25.10
C ASP A 363 17.03 -1.82 25.85
N ASP A 364 16.33 -1.45 26.92
CA ASP A 364 15.51 -2.34 27.75
C ASP A 364 14.01 -2.09 27.53
N ASN A 365 13.36 -2.95 26.76
CA ASN A 365 11.92 -2.84 26.47
C ASN A 365 11.02 -3.07 27.71
N ARG A 366 11.56 -3.47 28.86
CA ARG A 366 10.82 -3.46 30.14
C ARG A 366 10.45 -2.05 30.58
N LEU A 367 11.18 -1.02 30.15
CA LEU A 367 10.79 0.37 30.39
C LEU A 367 9.41 0.65 29.78
N SER A 368 9.22 0.30 28.49
CA SER A 368 7.95 0.44 27.78
C SER A 368 6.84 -0.39 28.42
N TRP A 369 7.16 -1.63 28.81
CA TRP A 369 6.21 -2.52 29.47
C TRP A 369 5.71 -1.93 30.80
N ASN A 370 6.62 -1.55 31.70
CA ASN A 370 6.27 -1.04 33.03
C ASN A 370 5.46 0.26 32.92
N LEU A 371 5.93 1.23 32.13
CA LEU A 371 5.26 2.52 31.98
C LEU A 371 3.92 2.41 31.26
N GLY A 372 3.81 1.53 30.26
CA GLY A 372 2.55 1.27 29.56
C GLY A 372 1.49 0.63 30.47
N VAL A 373 1.89 -0.32 31.33
CA VAL A 373 1.00 -0.90 32.34
C VAL A 373 0.60 0.14 33.40
N ASP A 374 1.54 0.98 33.85
CA ASP A 374 1.24 2.06 34.80
C ASP A 374 0.25 3.07 34.21
N LEU A 375 0.41 3.46 32.94
CA LEU A 375 -0.54 4.31 32.24
C LEU A 375 -1.93 3.66 32.12
N PHE A 376 -1.99 2.38 31.76
CA PHE A 376 -3.25 1.63 31.72
C PHE A 376 -3.93 1.59 33.10
N ASN A 377 -3.16 1.34 34.17
CA ASN A 377 -3.69 1.27 35.54
C ASN A 377 -4.20 2.62 36.02
N LEU A 378 -3.48 3.71 35.71
CA LEU A 378 -3.92 5.08 35.98
C LEU A 378 -5.30 5.35 35.36
N LEU A 379 -5.43 5.12 34.05
CA LEU A 379 -6.68 5.34 33.33
C LEU A 379 -7.79 4.37 33.77
N SER A 380 -7.44 3.13 34.14
CA SER A 380 -8.40 2.15 34.68
C SER A 380 -8.96 2.58 36.02
N ALA A 381 -8.12 3.10 36.92
CA ALA A 381 -8.54 3.61 38.22
C ALA A 381 -9.51 4.79 38.07
N ARG A 382 -9.28 5.63 37.05
CA ARG A 382 -10.17 6.75 36.69
C ARG A 382 -11.44 6.32 35.93
N LYS A 383 -11.53 5.05 35.52
CA LYS A 383 -12.58 4.49 34.63
C LYS A 383 -12.62 5.18 33.26
N GLU A 384 -11.44 5.53 32.75
CA GLU A 384 -11.24 6.29 31.52
C GLU A 384 -10.59 5.45 30.40
N VAL A 385 -10.53 4.12 30.54
CA VAL A 385 -10.01 3.27 29.46
C VAL A 385 -11.06 3.16 28.34
N PRO A 386 -10.77 3.66 27.11
CA PRO A 386 -11.68 3.52 25.99
C PRO A 386 -11.81 2.07 25.52
N SER A 387 -12.85 1.79 24.73
CA SER A 387 -12.92 0.51 24.01
C SER A 387 -11.75 0.34 23.04
N LEU A 388 -11.35 -0.91 22.77
CA LEU A 388 -10.26 -1.20 21.83
C LEU A 388 -10.48 -0.58 20.44
N ARG A 389 -11.73 -0.55 19.95
CA ARG A 389 -12.09 0.11 18.68
C ARG A 389 -11.72 1.60 18.66
N ILE A 390 -11.86 2.28 19.80
CA ILE A 390 -11.54 3.71 19.92
C ILE A 390 -10.03 3.91 20.00
N LEU A 391 -9.34 3.09 20.79
CA LEU A 391 -7.87 3.07 20.85
C LEU A 391 -7.26 2.81 19.47
N ASP A 392 -7.85 1.88 18.72
CA ASP A 392 -7.39 1.56 17.38
C ASP A 392 -7.64 2.67 16.35
N ARG A 393 -8.38 3.72 16.71
CA ARG A 393 -8.69 4.87 15.86
C ARG A 393 -8.18 6.19 16.47
N ILE A 394 -7.14 6.12 17.30
CA ILE A 394 -6.41 7.33 17.70
C ILE A 394 -5.97 8.10 16.45
N ARG A 395 -6.09 9.44 16.50
CA ARG A 395 -6.06 10.31 15.33
C ARG A 395 -4.65 10.63 14.86
#